data_AF-A0A5N0EGT7-F1
#
_entry.id   AF-A0A5N0EGT7-F1
#
_cell.length_a   1.000
_cell.length_b   1.000
_cell.length_c   1.000
_cell.angle_alpha   90.00
_cell.angle_beta   90.00
_cell.angle_gamma   90.00
#
_symmetry.space_group_name_H-M   'P 1'
#
loop_
_entity.id
_entity.type
_entity.pdbx_description
1 polymer ?
#
loop_
_entity_poly.entity_id
_entity_poly.type
_entity_poly.pdbx_seq_one_letter_code
_entity_poly.pdbx_strand_id
1 'polypeptide(L)'
;MNQEIIEYEDRWLLWPLRDSRGNRIEWGSDEFALSMDSGFRIVAGYGTELSPRFYRGFPDRHVITHWPKAEVEQILGAPVKATAFFKTGCVQLGFGNGWVMLTSEHYPDVPFSVYSGKDLLWRRSGMVEQTKYPVIQVNRWTGDRITAPPWPSRPADLNINYDSDDIND
;
A
#
# COMPACT_ATOMS: atom_id res chain seq x y z
N MET A 1 -10.29 12.64 -7.60
CA MET A 1 -9.48 11.47 -7.18
C MET A 1 -10.36 10.54 -6.38
N ASN A 2 -10.25 9.23 -6.59
CA ASN A 2 -10.97 8.29 -5.76
C ASN A 2 -10.31 8.22 -4.37
N GLN A 3 -11.10 8.37 -3.31
CA GLN A 3 -10.64 8.43 -1.91
C GLN A 3 -10.61 7.06 -1.23
N GLU A 4 -10.97 6.00 -1.94
CA GLU A 4 -11.14 4.66 -1.39
C GLU A 4 -9.85 3.85 -1.48
N ILE A 5 -9.58 3.02 -0.48
CA ILE A 5 -8.56 1.98 -0.56
C ILE A 5 -9.26 0.70 -0.99
N ILE A 6 -8.76 0.07 -2.04
CA ILE A 6 -9.31 -1.21 -2.51
C ILE A 6 -8.57 -2.35 -1.83
N GLU A 7 -9.29 -3.24 -1.19
CA GLU A 7 -8.76 -4.48 -0.64
C GLU A 7 -9.05 -5.66 -1.57
N TYR A 8 -7.99 -6.40 -1.86
CA TYR A 8 -8.02 -7.75 -2.41
C TYR A 8 -7.58 -8.76 -1.32
N GLU A 9 -7.74 -10.04 -1.62
CA GLU A 9 -7.29 -11.14 -0.76
C GLU A 9 -5.80 -10.99 -0.38
N ASP A 10 -4.94 -10.67 -1.34
CA ASP A 10 -3.48 -10.66 -1.21
C ASP A 10 -2.85 -9.26 -1.00
N ARG A 11 -3.60 -8.17 -1.24
CA ARG A 11 -3.06 -6.80 -1.25
C ARG A 11 -4.10 -5.71 -1.05
N TRP A 12 -3.63 -4.52 -0.71
CA TRP A 12 -4.38 -3.28 -0.78
C TRP A 12 -3.88 -2.43 -1.96
N LEU A 13 -4.81 -1.73 -2.63
CA LEU A 13 -4.51 -0.65 -3.55
C LEU A 13 -4.85 0.68 -2.90
N LEU A 14 -3.81 1.46 -2.56
CA LEU A 14 -3.97 2.83 -2.05
C LEU A 14 -4.27 3.79 -3.21
N TRP A 15 -5.49 3.73 -3.76
CA TRP A 15 -5.90 4.64 -4.84
C TRP A 15 -5.76 6.15 -4.54
N PRO A 16 -5.92 6.64 -3.30
CA PRO A 16 -5.70 8.05 -2.99
C PRO A 16 -4.28 8.54 -3.29
N LEU A 17 -3.30 7.63 -3.35
CA LEU A 17 -1.91 7.93 -3.69
C LEU A 17 -1.68 8.02 -5.21
N ARG A 18 -2.61 7.54 -6.05
CA ARG A 18 -2.46 7.62 -7.51
C ARG A 18 -2.46 9.07 -7.99
N ASP A 19 -1.71 9.30 -9.05
CA ASP A 19 -1.41 10.59 -9.67
C ASP A 19 -0.65 11.60 -8.79
N SER A 20 -0.43 11.27 -7.51
CA SER A 20 0.45 12.04 -6.62
C SER A 20 1.89 12.01 -7.14
N ARG A 21 2.61 13.10 -6.96
CA ARG A 21 4.01 13.24 -7.38
C ARG A 21 4.92 13.46 -6.18
N GLY A 22 6.07 12.80 -6.19
CA GLY A 22 7.16 13.13 -5.29
C GLY A 22 7.62 14.57 -5.52
N ASN A 23 7.56 15.41 -4.50
CA ASN A 23 8.02 16.80 -4.61
C ASN A 23 9.28 17.08 -3.78
N ARG A 24 9.62 16.21 -2.83
CA ARG A 24 10.81 16.32 -1.99
C ARG A 24 11.22 14.95 -1.45
N ILE A 25 12.53 14.70 -1.45
CA ILE A 25 13.13 13.54 -0.77
C ILE A 25 14.00 14.04 0.37
N GLU A 26 13.76 13.50 1.57
CA GLU A 26 14.63 13.68 2.72
C GLU A 26 15.46 12.42 2.90
N TRP A 27 16.78 12.56 2.86
CA TRP A 27 17.71 11.45 2.98
C TRP A 27 18.19 11.34 4.44
N GLY A 28 17.84 10.25 5.12
CA GLY A 28 18.27 9.94 6.48
C GLY A 28 19.49 9.01 6.52
N SER A 29 19.79 8.45 7.70
CA SER A 29 20.90 7.50 7.89
C SER A 29 20.64 6.14 7.25
N ASP A 30 19.44 5.60 7.44
CA ASP A 30 19.06 4.23 7.05
C ASP A 30 17.83 4.18 6.13
N GLU A 31 17.16 5.32 5.99
CA GLU A 31 15.92 5.47 5.25
C GLU A 31 15.85 6.82 4.53
N PHE A 32 14.92 6.91 3.59
CA PHE A 32 14.52 8.16 2.98
C PHE A 32 13.03 8.39 3.16
N ALA A 33 12.63 9.65 3.17
CA ALA A 33 11.23 10.05 3.19
C ALA A 33 10.88 10.82 1.91
N LEU A 34 9.99 10.26 1.11
CA LEU A 34 9.40 10.88 -0.07
C LEU A 34 8.12 11.62 0.34
N SER A 35 8.15 12.94 0.24
CA SER A 35 6.94 13.77 0.39
C SER A 35 6.23 13.88 -0.96
N MET A 36 4.91 13.76 -0.92
CA MET A 36 4.05 13.84 -2.09
C MET A 36 3.30 15.18 -2.09
N ASP A 37 3.01 15.71 -3.27
CA ASP A 37 2.19 16.93 -3.45
C ASP A 37 0.77 16.83 -2.89
N SER A 38 0.23 15.62 -2.78
CA SER A 38 -1.06 15.29 -2.17
C SER A 38 -1.06 15.25 -0.64
N GLY A 39 0.09 15.49 0.00
CA GLY A 39 0.23 15.44 1.46
C GLY A 39 0.47 14.04 2.02
N PHE A 40 0.65 13.03 1.17
CA PHE A 40 1.20 11.74 1.58
C PHE A 40 2.71 11.84 1.84
N ARG A 41 3.20 11.01 2.76
CA ARG A 41 4.63 10.82 2.99
C ARG A 41 4.93 9.32 2.99
N ILE A 42 5.85 8.89 2.15
CA ILE A 42 6.33 7.51 2.08
C ILE A 42 7.71 7.47 2.73
N VAL A 43 7.88 6.66 3.77
CA VAL A 43 9.19 6.40 4.38
C VAL A 43 9.61 5.01 3.98
N ALA A 44 10.83 4.87 3.46
CA ALA A 44 11.32 3.61 2.95
C ALA A 44 12.83 3.45 3.22
N GLY A 45 13.25 2.25 3.60
CA GLY A 45 14.66 1.94 3.84
C GLY A 45 15.48 1.84 2.56
N TYR A 46 16.80 1.95 2.68
CA TYR A 46 17.72 1.87 1.52
C TYR A 46 17.81 0.50 0.84
N GLY A 47 17.21 -0.54 1.43
CA GLY A 47 17.00 -1.83 0.75
C GLY A 47 15.87 -1.81 -0.30
N THR A 48 15.15 -0.69 -0.43
CA THR A 48 14.15 -0.49 -1.49
C THR A 48 14.83 -0.50 -2.85
N GLU A 49 14.24 -1.18 -3.82
CA GLU A 49 14.79 -1.33 -5.17
C GLU A 49 14.04 -0.46 -6.18
N LEU A 50 14.77 0.04 -7.17
CA LEU A 50 14.23 0.66 -8.37
C LEU A 50 14.49 -0.25 -9.57
N SER A 51 13.52 -0.31 -10.47
CA SER A 51 13.64 -1.02 -11.73
C SER A 51 12.86 -0.30 -12.82
N PRO A 52 13.39 -0.18 -14.05
CA PRO A 52 12.66 0.39 -15.18
C PRO A 52 11.57 -0.56 -15.71
N ARG A 53 11.49 -1.80 -15.21
CA ARG A 53 10.47 -2.80 -15.57
C ARG A 53 10.04 -3.66 -14.39
N PHE A 54 8.83 -4.22 -14.47
CA PHE A 54 8.24 -5.03 -13.40
C PHE A 54 8.83 -6.46 -13.25
N TYR A 55 9.78 -6.85 -14.09
CA TYR A 55 10.27 -8.23 -14.13
C TYR A 55 11.22 -8.56 -12.96
N ARG A 56 10.92 -9.65 -12.23
CA ARG A 56 11.77 -10.20 -11.17
C ARG A 56 13.03 -10.79 -11.83
N GLY A 57 14.18 -10.17 -11.61
CA GLY A 57 15.46 -10.52 -12.25
C GLY A 57 15.85 -9.63 -13.42
N PHE A 58 15.21 -8.47 -13.60
CA PHE A 58 15.67 -7.48 -14.56
C PHE A 58 17.09 -7.03 -14.19
N PRO A 59 18.05 -7.01 -15.14
CA PRO A 59 19.45 -6.69 -14.84
C PRO A 59 19.62 -5.34 -14.15
N ASP A 60 18.82 -4.35 -14.55
CA ASP A 60 18.87 -2.98 -14.01
C ASP A 60 17.94 -2.80 -12.79
N ARG A 61 17.58 -3.89 -12.11
CA ARG A 61 16.91 -3.81 -10.80
C ARG A 61 18.00 -3.69 -9.74
N HIS A 62 18.06 -2.54 -9.10
CA HIS A 62 19.04 -2.26 -8.06
C HIS A 62 18.44 -1.52 -6.88
N VAL A 63 19.04 -1.71 -5.71
CA VAL A 63 18.72 -0.92 -4.51
C VAL A 63 18.86 0.57 -4.79
N ILE A 64 18.09 1.39 -4.09
CA ILE A 64 17.97 2.83 -4.34
C ILE A 64 19.33 3.55 -4.23
N THR A 65 20.23 3.04 -3.38
CA THR A 65 21.59 3.58 -3.17
C THR A 65 22.56 3.28 -4.32
N HIS A 66 22.20 2.41 -5.26
CA HIS A 66 22.97 2.21 -6.49
C HIS A 66 22.94 3.44 -7.39
N TRP A 67 21.83 4.17 -7.38
CA TRP A 67 21.57 5.27 -8.30
C TRP A 67 22.02 6.61 -7.70
N PRO A 68 22.49 7.57 -8.52
CA PRO A 68 22.69 8.95 -8.08
C PRO A 68 21.41 9.54 -7.50
N LYS A 69 21.52 10.29 -6.40
CA LYS A 69 20.35 10.89 -5.72
C LYS A 69 19.48 11.74 -6.66
N ALA A 70 20.10 12.53 -7.54
CA ALA A 70 19.39 13.35 -8.52
C ALA A 70 18.56 12.51 -9.51
N GLU A 71 19.06 11.31 -9.87
CA GLU A 71 18.34 10.38 -10.73
C GLU A 71 17.17 9.75 -9.98
N VAL A 72 17.36 9.36 -8.72
CA VAL A 72 16.28 8.87 -7.86
C VAL A 72 15.18 9.91 -7.70
N GLU A 73 15.54 11.17 -7.48
CA GLU A 73 14.61 12.30 -7.38
C GLU A 73 13.81 12.49 -8.68
N GLN A 74 14.47 12.39 -9.84
CA GLN A 74 13.78 12.43 -11.14
C GLN A 74 12.85 11.23 -11.34
N ILE A 75 13.26 10.04 -10.92
CA ILE A 75 12.48 8.81 -11.03
C ILE A 75 11.21 8.90 -10.16
N LEU A 76 11.38 9.20 -8.87
CA LEU A 76 10.31 9.24 -7.88
C LEU A 76 9.46 10.53 -7.96
N GLY A 77 9.93 11.55 -8.68
CA GLY A 77 9.17 12.77 -8.97
C GLY A 77 8.07 12.59 -10.02
N ALA A 78 8.06 11.47 -10.74
CA ALA A 78 6.99 11.15 -11.67
C ALA A 78 5.66 10.82 -10.94
N PRO A 79 4.49 10.97 -11.58
CA PRO A 79 3.22 10.61 -10.97
C PRO A 79 3.12 9.13 -10.66
N VAL A 80 2.61 8.75 -9.50
CA VAL A 80 2.32 7.37 -9.16
C VAL A 80 1.15 6.85 -10.00
N LYS A 81 1.34 5.74 -10.72
CA LYS A 81 0.32 5.10 -11.55
C LYS A 81 -0.19 3.78 -11.01
N ALA A 82 0.60 3.09 -10.19
CA ALA A 82 0.21 1.83 -9.54
C ALA A 82 0.67 1.82 -8.08
N THR A 83 -0.15 1.26 -7.20
CA THR A 83 0.01 1.34 -5.73
C THR A 83 -0.37 0.01 -5.10
N ALA A 84 0.45 -1.02 -5.20
CA ALA A 84 0.14 -2.33 -4.63
C ALA A 84 0.91 -2.55 -3.33
N PHE A 85 0.17 -2.81 -2.25
CA PHE A 85 0.69 -3.04 -0.90
C PHE A 85 0.25 -4.43 -0.47
N PHE A 86 1.15 -5.40 -0.53
CA PHE A 86 0.82 -6.80 -0.28
C PHE A 86 0.70 -7.09 1.21
N LYS A 87 -0.19 -8.03 1.57
CA LYS A 87 -0.38 -8.46 2.97
C LYS A 87 0.86 -9.17 3.54
N THR A 88 1.77 -9.64 2.66
CA THR A 88 3.09 -10.15 3.04
C THR A 88 4.08 -9.04 3.45
N GLY A 89 3.71 -7.77 3.27
CA GLY A 89 4.56 -6.61 3.54
C GLY A 89 5.38 -6.12 2.36
N CYS A 90 5.32 -6.79 1.20
CA CYS A 90 5.88 -6.25 -0.04
C CYS A 90 5.13 -4.99 -0.50
N VAL A 91 5.84 -4.06 -1.12
CA VAL A 91 5.25 -2.89 -1.78
C VAL A 91 5.73 -2.79 -3.21
N GLN A 92 4.84 -2.34 -4.07
CA GLN A 92 5.12 -1.99 -5.45
C GLN A 92 4.44 -0.66 -5.78
N LEU A 93 5.25 0.35 -6.06
CA LEU A 93 4.79 1.63 -6.61
C LEU A 93 5.28 1.76 -8.06
N GLY A 94 4.36 1.86 -9.01
CA GLY A 94 4.68 2.14 -10.41
C GLY A 94 4.53 3.62 -10.71
N PHE A 95 5.45 4.20 -11.48
CA PHE A 95 5.50 5.61 -11.80
C PHE A 95 5.24 5.86 -13.29
N GLY A 96 4.77 7.07 -13.62
CA GLY A 96 4.36 7.46 -14.98
C GLY A 96 5.51 7.57 -15.99
N ASN A 97 6.76 7.50 -15.53
CA ASN A 97 7.97 7.42 -16.35
C ASN A 97 8.40 5.96 -16.63
N GLY A 98 7.58 4.97 -16.28
CA GLY A 98 7.84 3.55 -16.51
C GLY A 98 8.63 2.84 -15.41
N TRP A 99 9.17 3.59 -14.45
CA TRP A 99 9.90 3.02 -13.33
C TRP A 99 8.97 2.43 -12.27
N VAL A 100 9.51 1.48 -11.51
CA VAL A 100 8.83 0.82 -10.40
C VAL A 100 9.76 0.82 -9.19
N MET A 101 9.22 1.23 -8.05
CA MET A 101 9.85 1.07 -6.74
C MET A 101 9.27 -0.16 -6.04
N LEU A 102 10.15 -0.98 -5.49
CA LEU A 102 9.83 -2.29 -4.94
C LEU A 102 10.43 -2.45 -3.55
N THR A 103 9.67 -3.00 -2.62
CA THR A 103 10.20 -3.58 -1.39
C THR A 103 9.89 -5.06 -1.37
N SER A 104 10.93 -5.87 -1.12
CA SER A 104 10.84 -7.32 -1.10
C SER A 104 10.58 -7.84 0.31
N GLU A 105 9.82 -8.93 0.38
CA GLU A 105 9.53 -9.69 1.61
C GLU A 105 10.78 -10.35 2.19
N HIS A 106 11.77 -10.67 1.36
CA HIS A 106 12.93 -11.49 1.73
C HIS A 106 14.11 -10.71 2.32
N TYR A 107 14.06 -9.37 2.34
CA TYR A 107 15.06 -8.58 3.04
C TYR A 107 14.60 -8.30 4.48
N PRO A 108 15.44 -8.58 5.50
CA PRO A 108 15.11 -8.21 6.87
C PRO A 108 14.92 -6.69 6.98
N ASP A 109 13.92 -6.28 7.76
CA ASP A 109 13.62 -4.93 8.26
C ASP A 109 14.00 -3.73 7.38
N VAL A 110 13.66 -3.76 6.09
CA VAL A 110 13.53 -2.52 5.33
C VAL A 110 12.26 -1.82 5.83
N PRO A 111 12.36 -0.68 6.55
CA PRO A 111 11.18 0.06 6.95
C PRO A 111 10.41 0.46 5.70
N PHE A 112 9.10 0.29 5.74
CA PHE A 112 8.21 0.90 4.77
C PHE A 112 6.94 1.34 5.48
N SER A 113 6.63 2.62 5.36
CA SER A 113 5.40 3.19 5.90
C SER A 113 4.88 4.30 5.01
N VAL A 114 3.56 4.44 5.02
CA VAL A 114 2.84 5.51 4.34
C VAL A 114 2.07 6.29 5.37
N TYR A 115 2.26 7.60 5.37
CA TYR A 115 1.54 8.55 6.19
C TYR A 115 0.65 9.42 5.30
N SER A 116 -0.47 9.85 5.84
CA SER A 116 -1.32 10.89 5.28
C SER A 116 -1.32 12.07 6.24
N GLY A 117 -0.56 13.12 5.93
CA GLY A 117 -0.25 14.17 6.91
C GLY A 117 0.59 13.59 8.05
N LYS A 118 0.04 13.59 9.28
CA LYS A 118 0.71 13.04 10.47
C LYS A 118 0.31 11.61 10.81
N ASP A 119 -0.77 11.11 10.18
CA ASP A 119 -1.37 9.83 10.55
C ASP A 119 -0.74 8.70 9.74
N LEU A 120 -0.31 7.64 10.45
CA LEU A 120 0.19 6.43 9.82
C LEU A 120 -0.99 5.69 9.16
N LEU A 121 -0.92 5.50 7.84
CA LEU A 121 -1.92 4.82 7.05
C LEU A 121 -1.59 3.33 6.87
N TRP A 122 -0.34 3.05 6.53
CA TRP A 122 0.11 1.69 6.25
C TRP A 122 1.55 1.49 6.74
N ARG A 123 1.86 0.29 7.22
CA ARG A 123 3.22 -0.17 7.50
C ARG A 123 3.39 -1.61 7.01
N ARG A 124 4.62 -2.14 7.01
CA ARG A 124 4.89 -3.51 6.55
C ARG A 124 4.00 -4.60 7.16
N SER A 125 3.52 -4.41 8.40
CA SER A 125 2.58 -5.33 9.05
C SER A 125 1.13 -5.25 8.54
N GLY A 126 0.83 -4.34 7.60
CA GLY A 126 -0.50 -4.12 7.04
C GLY A 126 -1.04 -2.70 7.21
N MET A 127 -2.31 -2.56 6.82
CA MET A 127 -3.08 -1.32 6.99
C MET A 127 -3.27 -1.02 8.48
N VAL A 128 -3.14 0.25 8.86
CA VAL A 128 -3.48 0.71 10.20
C VAL A 128 -4.96 1.08 10.23
N GLU A 129 -5.63 0.86 11.35
CA GLU A 129 -7.02 1.28 11.53
C GLU A 129 -7.14 2.80 11.37
N GLN A 130 -8.00 3.23 10.46
CA GLN A 130 -8.21 4.64 10.13
C GLN A 130 -9.57 4.84 9.45
N THR A 131 -10.09 6.06 9.54
CA THR A 131 -11.43 6.43 9.04
C THR A 131 -11.39 7.39 7.85
N LYS A 132 -10.20 7.89 7.48
CA LYS A 132 -10.03 8.93 6.45
C LYS A 132 -10.26 8.41 5.03
N TYR A 133 -9.85 7.18 4.76
CA TYR A 133 -9.95 6.54 3.46
C TYR A 133 -10.72 5.23 3.60
N PRO A 134 -11.99 5.16 3.15
CA PRO A 134 -12.78 3.93 3.27
C PRO A 134 -12.08 2.75 2.61
N VAL A 135 -11.96 1.63 3.32
CA VAL A 135 -11.44 0.37 2.76
C VAL A 135 -12.62 -0.41 2.20
N ILE A 136 -12.58 -0.71 0.90
CA ILE A 136 -13.62 -1.48 0.21
C ILE A 136 -13.05 -2.77 -0.33
N GLN A 137 -13.75 -3.88 -0.14
CA GLN A 137 -13.39 -5.15 -0.76
C GLN A 137 -13.98 -5.24 -2.16
N VAL A 138 -13.23 -5.82 -3.09
CA VAL A 138 -13.70 -6.01 -4.48
C VAL A 138 -13.48 -7.44 -4.94
N ASN A 139 -14.37 -7.93 -5.80
CA ASN A 139 -14.21 -9.21 -6.47
C ASN A 139 -13.07 -9.10 -7.49
N ARG A 140 -12.08 -9.99 -7.38
CA ARG A 140 -10.88 -9.95 -8.24
C ARG A 140 -11.15 -10.17 -9.73
N TRP A 141 -12.26 -10.82 -10.07
CA TRP A 141 -12.60 -11.19 -11.44
C TRP A 141 -13.48 -10.14 -12.13
N THR A 142 -14.44 -9.58 -11.41
CA THR A 142 -15.39 -8.61 -11.97
C THR A 142 -15.02 -7.17 -11.69
N GLY A 143 -14.23 -6.92 -10.64
CA GLY A 143 -13.94 -5.56 -10.14
C GLY A 143 -15.09 -4.96 -9.33
N ASP A 144 -16.20 -5.68 -9.16
CA ASP A 144 -17.35 -5.19 -8.41
C ASP A 144 -17.05 -5.14 -6.92
N ARG A 145 -17.66 -4.19 -6.23
CA ARG A 145 -17.57 -4.12 -4.76
C ARG A 145 -18.24 -5.35 -4.17
N ILE A 146 -17.54 -6.00 -3.23
CA ILE A 146 -18.13 -6.99 -2.36
C ILE A 146 -18.89 -6.20 -1.29
N THR A 147 -20.14 -5.89 -1.57
CA THR A 147 -21.10 -5.67 -0.51
C THR A 147 -21.39 -7.05 0.08
N ALA A 148 -21.04 -7.28 1.35
CA ALA A 148 -21.60 -8.43 2.06
C ALA A 148 -23.11 -8.46 1.75
N PRO A 149 -23.72 -9.64 1.52
CA PRO A 149 -25.17 -9.68 1.37
C PRO A 149 -25.78 -8.98 2.59
N PRO A 150 -26.94 -8.30 2.46
CA PRO A 150 -27.66 -7.89 3.66
C PRO A 150 -27.82 -9.15 4.50
N TRP A 151 -27.14 -9.21 5.65
CA TRP A 151 -27.33 -10.30 6.59
C TRP A 151 -28.84 -10.37 6.85
N PRO A 152 -29.48 -11.54 6.66
CA PRO A 152 -30.87 -11.66 7.09
C PRO A 152 -30.91 -11.25 8.56
N SER A 153 -31.90 -10.44 8.93
CA SER A 153 -32.12 -10.13 10.34
C SER A 153 -32.25 -11.46 11.10
N ARG A 154 -31.67 -11.52 12.31
CA ARG A 154 -31.79 -12.70 13.19
C ARG A 154 -33.28 -13.13 13.24
N PRO A 155 -33.60 -14.40 12.95
CA PRO A 155 -34.96 -14.91 13.12
C PRO A 155 -35.49 -14.64 14.53
N ALA A 156 -36.75 -14.19 14.64
CA ALA A 156 -37.34 -13.78 15.92
C ALA A 156 -37.56 -14.95 16.90
N ASP A 157 -37.42 -16.18 16.42
CA ASP A 157 -37.61 -17.45 17.12
C ASP A 157 -36.31 -18.07 17.68
N LEU A 158 -35.15 -17.47 17.39
CA LEU A 158 -33.87 -17.88 17.98
C LEU A 158 -33.79 -17.40 19.45
N ASN A 159 -34.23 -18.23 20.39
CA ASN A 159 -34.05 -18.04 21.82
C ASN A 159 -32.55 -17.98 22.16
N ILE A 160 -32.12 -16.93 22.86
CA ILE A 160 -30.74 -16.82 23.35
C ILE A 160 -30.55 -17.84 24.47
N ASN A 161 -29.73 -18.86 24.24
CA ASN A 161 -29.21 -19.70 25.30
C ASN A 161 -27.95 -19.04 25.87
N TYR A 162 -28.09 -18.25 26.93
CA TYR A 162 -26.96 -17.55 27.57
C TYR A 162 -25.93 -18.50 28.21
N ASP A 163 -26.24 -19.79 28.28
CA ASP A 163 -25.36 -20.84 28.79
C ASP A 163 -24.73 -21.69 27.65
N SER A 164 -24.90 -21.31 26.38
CA SER A 164 -24.23 -22.00 25.27
C SER A 164 -22.84 -21.40 25.00
N ASP A 165 -21.84 -22.28 24.97
CA ASP A 165 -20.48 -21.96 24.50
C ASP A 165 -20.34 -22.14 22.97
N ASP A 166 -21.42 -22.44 22.24
CA ASP A 166 -21.41 -22.50 20.78
C ASP A 166 -21.53 -21.08 20.17
N ILE A 167 -20.59 -20.72 19.31
CA ILE A 167 -20.58 -19.44 18.59
C ILE A 167 -21.75 -19.30 17.60
N ASN A 168 -22.51 -20.38 17.36
CA ASN A 168 -23.69 -20.39 16.49
C ASN A 168 -25.03 -20.60 17.22
N ASP A 169 -25.07 -20.63 18.56
CA ASP A 169 -26.30 -20.71 19.37
C ASP A 169 -26.83 -19.34 19.85
#